data_AF-A0A812NY31-F1
#
_entry.id   AF-A0A812NY31-F1
#
_cell.length_a   1.000
_cell.length_b   1.000
_cell.length_c   1.000
_cell.angle_alpha   90.00
_cell.angle_beta   90.00
_cell.angle_gamma   90.00
#
_symmetry.space_group_name_H-M   'P 1'
#
loop_
_entity.id
_entity.type
_entity.pdbx_description
1 polymer ?
#
loop_
_entity_poly.entity_id
_entity_poly.type
_entity_poly.pdbx_seq_one_letter_code
_entity_poly.pdbx_strand_id
1 'polypeptide(L)'
;VMITGPTGAEMLLPEDPEANIVMLATGTGIAPMRAYCRYLFNDKVAAEGDGRKFKGLAWLFMGVPYSKSLLYDDEHQEYISKYPDQFRYDYAISREQKNAAGQKMYIQTKMAEYAEELWELMQDEKTHIY
;
A
#
# COMPACT_ATOMS: atom_id res chain seq x y z
N VAL A 1 22.74 16.16 -12.58
CA VAL A 1 21.31 16.12 -12.97
C VAL A 1 20.67 17.39 -12.44
N MET A 2 19.96 18.17 -13.26
CA MET A 2 19.19 19.32 -12.77
C MET A 2 17.85 18.83 -12.19
N ILE A 3 17.49 19.29 -11.00
CA ILE A 3 16.29 18.88 -10.25
C ILE A 3 15.39 20.12 -10.07
N THR A 4 14.07 19.95 -10.18
CA THR A 4 13.06 21.00 -9.94
C THR A 4 11.97 20.47 -9.00
N GLY A 5 11.19 21.35 -8.35
CA GLY A 5 10.12 20.98 -7.40
C GLY A 5 10.43 21.33 -5.94
N PRO A 6 9.70 20.74 -4.95
CA PRO A 6 8.65 19.72 -5.10
C PRO A 6 7.31 20.27 -5.63
N THR A 7 6.46 19.38 -6.14
CA THR A 7 5.11 19.69 -6.65
C THR A 7 4.13 18.57 -6.28
N GLY A 8 2.86 18.92 -6.05
CA GLY A 8 1.78 17.97 -5.76
C GLY A 8 1.25 18.13 -4.33
N ALA A 9 -0.08 18.14 -4.21
CA ALA A 9 -0.79 18.21 -2.92
C ALA A 9 -1.89 17.14 -2.77
N GLU A 10 -2.24 16.44 -3.86
CA GLU A 10 -3.30 15.41 -3.87
C GLU A 10 -2.89 14.12 -3.14
N MET A 11 -1.60 13.80 -3.14
CA MET A 11 -1.05 12.54 -2.61
C MET A 11 -0.41 12.74 -1.23
N LEU A 12 -0.91 13.69 -0.44
CA LEU A 12 -0.44 13.89 0.93
C LEU A 12 -1.06 12.84 1.84
N LEU A 13 -0.25 12.30 2.75
CA LEU A 13 -0.69 11.35 3.77
C LEU A 13 -1.52 12.09 4.83
N PRO A 14 -2.59 11.49 5.39
CA PRO A 14 -3.32 12.10 6.49
C PRO A 14 -2.44 12.27 7.73
N GLU A 15 -2.80 13.27 8.53
CA GLU A 15 -2.14 13.56 9.79
C GLU A 15 -2.65 12.69 10.97
N ASP A 16 -3.84 12.09 10.83
CA ASP A 16 -4.42 11.23 11.87
C ASP A 16 -3.64 9.89 11.95
N PRO A 17 -2.98 9.57 13.08
CA PRO A 17 -2.26 8.31 13.24
C PRO A 17 -3.17 7.08 13.22
N GLU A 18 -4.49 7.24 13.41
CA GLU A 18 -5.48 6.17 13.37
C GLU A 18 -6.16 6.02 12.01
N ALA A 19 -5.78 6.83 11.00
CA ALA A 19 -6.34 6.73 9.67
C ALA A 19 -6.09 5.36 9.03
N ASN A 20 -7.07 4.87 8.27
CA ASN A 20 -6.87 3.71 7.41
C ASN A 20 -6.33 4.21 6.05
N ILE A 21 -5.30 3.56 5.53
CA ILE A 21 -4.61 3.95 4.30
C ILE A 21 -4.66 2.76 3.35
N VAL A 22 -5.57 2.79 2.39
CA VAL A 22 -5.67 1.79 1.33
C VAL A 22 -4.87 2.28 0.13
N MET A 23 -3.90 1.49 -0.33
CA MET A 23 -2.98 1.83 -1.41
C MET A 23 -3.14 0.85 -2.57
N LEU A 24 -3.42 1.35 -3.76
CA LEU A 24 -3.65 0.59 -4.98
C LEU A 24 -2.54 0.89 -5.99
N ALA A 25 -1.50 0.06 -6.01
CA ALA A 25 -0.32 0.29 -6.85
C ALA A 25 -0.23 -0.71 -8.01
N THR A 26 0.11 -0.21 -9.20
CA THR A 26 0.51 -1.06 -10.33
C THR A 26 1.85 -0.59 -10.90
N GLY A 27 2.80 -1.52 -11.05
CA GLY A 27 4.13 -1.20 -11.58
C GLY A 27 4.81 -0.06 -10.81
N THR A 28 5.18 1.03 -11.49
CA THR A 28 5.85 2.18 -10.88
C THR A 28 4.95 3.03 -9.98
N GLY A 29 3.64 2.79 -9.96
CA GLY A 29 2.70 3.41 -9.02
C GLY A 29 3.00 3.08 -7.54
N ILE A 30 3.87 2.11 -7.28
CA ILE A 30 4.39 1.80 -5.94
C ILE A 30 5.24 2.94 -5.33
N ALA A 31 5.74 3.88 -6.15
CA ALA A 31 6.67 4.91 -5.70
C ALA A 31 6.15 5.77 -4.52
N PRO A 32 4.95 6.41 -4.59
CA PRO A 32 4.39 7.12 -3.44
C PRO A 32 4.08 6.17 -2.27
N MET A 33 3.56 4.98 -2.55
CA MET A 33 3.14 4.02 -1.50
C MET A 33 4.34 3.53 -0.69
N ARG A 34 5.49 3.35 -1.33
CA ARG A 34 6.75 3.05 -0.66
C ARG A 34 7.20 4.20 0.25
N ALA A 35 7.04 5.45 -0.18
CA ALA A 35 7.34 6.60 0.67
C ALA A 35 6.45 6.60 1.93
N TYR A 36 5.16 6.29 1.78
CA TYR A 36 4.23 6.12 2.91
C TYR A 36 4.67 4.98 3.83
N CYS A 37 4.86 3.77 3.29
CA CYS A 37 5.24 2.60 4.09
C CYS A 37 6.55 2.84 4.86
N ARG A 38 7.54 3.50 4.25
CA ARG A 38 8.78 3.87 4.95
C ARG A 38 8.54 4.86 6.07
N TYR A 39 7.76 5.90 5.80
CA TYR A 39 7.44 6.89 6.82
C TYR A 39 6.68 6.28 8.01
N LEU A 40 5.77 5.33 7.74
CA LEU A 40 4.93 4.68 8.75
C LEU A 40 5.65 3.56 9.52
N PHE A 41 6.50 2.77 8.86
CA PHE A 41 7.00 1.49 9.40
C PHE A 41 8.54 1.34 9.42
N ASN A 42 9.30 2.17 8.70
CA ASN A 42 10.76 2.07 8.74
C ASN A 42 11.30 2.79 9.98
N ASP A 43 11.81 2.04 10.94
CA ASP A 43 12.25 2.55 12.26
C ASP A 43 13.17 3.78 12.19
N LYS A 44 14.05 3.88 11.18
CA LYS A 44 14.94 5.05 11.02
C LYS A 44 14.18 6.27 10.51
N VAL A 45 13.37 6.08 9.46
CA VAL A 45 12.61 7.17 8.83
C VAL A 45 11.49 7.65 9.76
N ALA A 46 10.81 6.73 10.45
CA ALA A 46 9.79 7.03 11.43
C ALA A 46 10.36 7.79 12.64
N ALA A 47 11.58 7.46 13.10
CA ALA A 47 12.26 8.19 14.17
C ALA A 47 12.68 9.62 13.77
N GLU A 48 12.97 9.85 12.49
CA GLU A 48 13.26 11.17 11.91
C GLU A 48 12.00 11.96 11.52
N GLY A 49 10.83 11.31 11.55
CA GLY A 49 9.53 11.92 11.29
C GLY A 49 9.08 12.86 12.41
N ASP A 50 7.79 13.16 12.44
CA ASP A 50 7.19 14.07 13.43
C ASP A 50 6.93 13.41 14.81
N GLY A 51 7.45 12.19 15.02
CA GLY A 51 7.29 11.42 16.25
C GLY A 51 5.91 10.77 16.42
N ARG A 52 4.98 10.91 15.46
CA ARG A 52 3.70 10.19 15.49
C ARG A 52 3.92 8.72 15.16
N LYS A 53 3.42 7.84 16.02
CA LYS A 53 3.36 6.41 15.73
C LYS A 53 2.05 6.10 15.03
N PHE A 54 2.13 5.51 13.84
CA PHE A 54 0.97 4.98 13.15
C PHE A 54 0.28 3.90 14.00
N LYS A 55 -1.05 3.93 14.03
CA LYS A 55 -1.92 3.03 14.80
C LYS A 55 -3.06 2.45 13.97
N GLY A 56 -3.36 3.05 12.82
CA GLY A 56 -4.37 2.56 11.89
C GLY A 56 -3.90 1.36 11.07
N LEU A 57 -4.67 1.06 10.02
CA LEU A 57 -4.39 0.02 9.05
C LEU A 57 -3.82 0.63 7.76
N ALA A 58 -2.68 0.13 7.29
CA ALA A 58 -2.15 0.41 5.95
C ALA A 58 -2.25 -0.86 5.11
N TRP A 59 -3.00 -0.80 4.01
CA TRP A 59 -3.25 -1.95 3.15
C TRP A 59 -2.81 -1.68 1.71
N LEU A 60 -1.75 -2.34 1.28
CA LEU A 60 -1.19 -2.22 -0.06
C LEU A 60 -1.63 -3.37 -0.96
N PHE A 61 -2.21 -3.03 -2.10
CA PHE A 61 -2.40 -3.92 -3.23
C PHE A 61 -1.33 -3.65 -4.29
N MET A 62 -0.57 -4.66 -4.69
CA MET A 62 0.46 -4.54 -5.71
C MET A 62 0.19 -5.41 -6.93
N GLY A 63 -0.13 -4.75 -8.05
CA GLY A 63 -0.34 -5.36 -9.35
C GLY A 63 0.94 -5.40 -10.20
N VAL A 64 1.36 -6.61 -10.57
CA VAL A 64 2.54 -6.85 -11.44
C VAL A 64 2.29 -7.96 -12.46
N PRO A 65 3.06 -8.03 -13.56
CA PRO A 65 2.96 -9.15 -14.49
C PRO A 65 3.50 -10.45 -13.90
N TYR A 66 4.68 -10.43 -13.27
CA TYR A 66 5.39 -11.62 -12.77
C TYR A 66 5.89 -11.39 -11.34
N SER A 67 6.12 -12.46 -10.56
CA SER A 67 6.64 -12.36 -9.18
C SER A 67 7.99 -11.63 -9.13
N LYS A 68 8.87 -11.86 -10.11
CA LYS A 68 10.16 -11.16 -10.24
C LYS A 68 10.04 -9.64 -10.49
N SER A 69 8.83 -9.17 -10.79
CA SER A 69 8.53 -7.75 -11.02
C SER A 69 7.99 -7.06 -9.76
N LEU A 70 7.88 -7.78 -8.64
CA LEU A 70 7.56 -7.19 -7.33
C LEU A 70 8.71 -6.29 -6.90
N LEU A 71 8.43 -4.99 -6.85
CA LEU A 71 9.38 -3.97 -6.44
C LEU A 71 9.34 -3.85 -4.92
N TYR A 72 10.51 -3.86 -4.27
CA TYR A 72 10.66 -3.66 -2.82
C TYR A 72 9.94 -4.70 -1.95
N ASP A 73 9.77 -5.91 -2.50
CA ASP A 73 9.03 -6.98 -1.85
C ASP A 73 9.61 -7.36 -0.48
N ASP A 74 10.93 -7.42 -0.39
CA ASP A 74 11.69 -7.68 0.83
C ASP A 74 11.38 -6.67 1.94
N GLU A 75 11.32 -5.39 1.60
CA GLU A 75 10.99 -4.30 2.52
C GLU A 75 9.54 -4.42 3.02
N HIS A 76 8.59 -4.74 2.13
CA HIS A 76 7.20 -4.92 2.52
C HIS A 76 6.97 -6.19 3.37
N GLN A 77 7.66 -7.29 3.08
CA GLN A 77 7.61 -8.51 3.89
C GLN A 77 8.18 -8.28 5.31
N GLU A 78 9.20 -7.44 5.45
CA GLU A 78 9.70 -7.01 6.77
C GLU A 78 8.61 -6.27 7.55
N TYR A 79 7.84 -5.39 6.91
CA TYR A 79 6.76 -4.66 7.57
C TYR A 79 5.62 -5.58 8.03
N ILE A 80 5.22 -6.58 7.23
CA ILE A 80 4.23 -7.58 7.64
C ILE A 80 4.69 -8.32 8.90
N SER A 81 5.97 -8.70 8.95
CA SER A 81 6.54 -9.43 10.09
C SER A 81 6.58 -8.59 11.37
N LYS A 82 6.91 -7.29 11.25
CA LYS A 82 7.01 -6.38 12.41
C LYS A 82 5.66 -5.82 12.86
N TYR A 83 4.75 -5.59 11.91
CA TYR A 83 3.48 -4.88 12.12
C TYR A 83 2.30 -5.67 11.55
N PRO A 84 2.09 -6.95 11.95
CA PRO A 84 1.09 -7.83 11.35
C PRO A 84 -0.35 -7.31 11.53
N ASP A 85 -0.60 -6.53 12.57
CA ASP A 85 -1.91 -5.95 12.86
C ASP A 85 -2.15 -4.59 12.16
N GLN A 86 -1.12 -4.01 11.54
CA GLN A 86 -1.18 -2.66 10.97
C GLN A 86 -0.83 -2.60 9.49
N PHE A 87 -0.08 -3.56 8.95
CA PHE A 87 0.30 -3.59 7.55
C PHE A 87 -0.16 -4.87 6.86
N ARG A 88 -0.98 -4.69 5.83
CA ARG A 88 -1.44 -5.76 4.96
C ARG A 88 -0.95 -5.56 3.54
N TYR A 89 -0.50 -6.64 2.90
CA TYR A 89 0.07 -6.60 1.57
C TYR A 89 -0.46 -7.73 0.69
N ASP A 90 -1.21 -7.35 -0.35
CA ASP A 90 -1.88 -8.26 -1.25
C ASP A 90 -1.33 -8.15 -2.68
N TYR A 91 -0.95 -9.30 -3.25
CA TYR A 91 -0.42 -9.38 -4.61
C TYR A 91 -1.50 -9.63 -5.66
N ALA A 92 -1.33 -9.02 -6.82
CA ALA A 92 -2.05 -9.36 -8.05
C ALA A 92 -1.06 -9.64 -9.19
N ILE A 93 -0.69 -10.92 -9.37
CA ILE A 93 0.34 -11.33 -10.34
C ILE A 93 -0.32 -11.90 -11.60
N SER A 94 -0.55 -11.04 -12.58
CA SER A 94 -1.45 -11.34 -13.72
C SER A 94 -1.00 -12.48 -14.65
N ARG A 95 0.29 -12.86 -14.66
CA ARG A 95 0.80 -13.96 -15.51
C ARG A 95 0.94 -15.29 -14.77
N GLU A 96 0.85 -15.29 -13.46
CA GLU A 96 1.11 -16.47 -12.61
C GLU A 96 -0.11 -16.88 -11.79
N GLN A 97 -1.05 -15.94 -11.55
CA GLN A 97 -2.24 -16.15 -10.74
C GLN A 97 -3.52 -15.97 -11.56
N LYS A 98 -4.56 -16.71 -11.14
CA LYS A 98 -5.92 -16.59 -11.66
C LYS A 98 -6.91 -16.61 -10.50
N ASN A 99 -8.06 -15.95 -10.67
CA ASN A 99 -9.17 -16.05 -9.72
C ASN A 99 -9.94 -17.38 -9.91
N ALA A 100 -10.96 -17.60 -9.08
CA ALA A 100 -11.83 -18.78 -9.14
C ALA A 100 -12.51 -18.97 -10.51
N ALA A 101 -12.77 -17.88 -11.23
CA ALA A 101 -13.35 -17.90 -12.58
C ALA A 101 -12.29 -18.14 -13.70
N GLY A 102 -11.03 -18.37 -13.35
CA GLY A 102 -9.94 -18.61 -14.30
C GLY A 102 -9.43 -17.35 -15.02
N GLN A 103 -9.85 -16.16 -14.59
CA GLN A 103 -9.41 -14.87 -15.12
C GLN A 103 -8.04 -14.49 -14.54
N LYS A 104 -7.23 -13.77 -15.30
CA LYS A 104 -5.92 -13.27 -14.84
C LYS A 104 -6.07 -12.39 -13.59
N MET A 105 -5.13 -12.53 -12.66
CA MET A 105 -5.12 -11.73 -11.44
C MET A 105 -4.57 -10.32 -11.67
N TYR A 106 -5.46 -9.40 -12.05
CA TYR A 106 -5.18 -7.97 -12.02
C TYR A 106 -5.62 -7.37 -10.68
N ILE A 107 -5.23 -6.12 -10.40
CA ILE A 107 -5.51 -5.48 -9.12
C ILE A 107 -7.02 -5.43 -8.82
N GLN A 108 -7.85 -5.10 -9.82
CA GLN A 108 -9.30 -5.12 -9.69
C GLN A 108 -9.86 -6.53 -9.41
N THR A 109 -9.22 -7.56 -9.95
CA THR A 109 -9.60 -8.95 -9.69
C THR A 109 -9.30 -9.32 -8.23
N LYS A 110 -8.14 -8.89 -7.72
CA LYS A 110 -7.73 -9.13 -6.34
C LYS A 110 -8.58 -8.33 -5.35
N MET A 111 -8.88 -7.07 -5.64
CA MET A 111 -9.78 -6.25 -4.84
C MET A 111 -11.19 -6.84 -4.75
N ALA A 112 -11.69 -7.46 -5.84
CA ALA A 112 -12.98 -8.11 -5.82
C ALA A 112 -13.07 -9.30 -4.84
N GLU A 113 -11.94 -9.93 -4.49
CA GLU A 113 -11.88 -10.97 -3.45
C GLU A 113 -12.13 -10.38 -2.04
N TYR A 114 -11.93 -9.08 -1.86
CA TYR A 114 -12.09 -8.37 -0.60
C TYR A 114 -13.11 -7.23 -0.69
N ALA A 115 -14.08 -7.34 -1.61
CA ALA A 115 -15.00 -6.25 -1.91
C ALA A 115 -15.80 -5.78 -0.68
N GLU A 116 -16.26 -6.71 0.16
CA GLU A 116 -17.00 -6.38 1.39
C GLU A 116 -16.12 -5.64 2.41
N GLU A 117 -14.91 -6.15 2.67
CA GLU A 117 -13.97 -5.54 3.62
C GLU A 117 -13.50 -4.16 3.15
N LEU A 118 -13.20 -4.01 1.85
CA LEU A 118 -12.88 -2.72 1.26
C LEU A 118 -14.06 -1.75 1.35
N TRP A 119 -15.28 -2.23 1.10
CA TRP A 119 -16.48 -1.40 1.21
C TRP A 119 -16.76 -0.93 2.64
N GLU A 120 -16.52 -1.76 3.64
CA GLU A 120 -16.60 -1.39 5.05
C GLU A 120 -15.54 -0.34 5.42
N LEU A 121 -14.29 -0.55 5.02
CA LEU A 121 -13.23 0.44 5.22
C LEU A 121 -13.56 1.77 4.57
N MET A 122 -14.09 1.76 3.33
CA MET A 122 -14.45 2.97 2.59
C MET A 122 -15.56 3.80 3.24
N GLN A 123 -16.36 3.21 4.13
CA GLN A 123 -17.42 3.92 4.86
C GLN A 123 -16.89 4.63 6.10
N ASP A 124 -15.69 4.30 6.58
CA ASP A 124 -15.04 5.00 7.69
C ASP A 124 -14.49 6.36 7.20
N GLU A 125 -14.88 7.44 7.87
CA GLU A 125 -14.47 8.81 7.56
C GLU A 125 -12.96 9.02 7.69
N LYS A 126 -12.26 8.16 8.43
CA LYS A 126 -10.81 8.17 8.58
C LYS A 126 -10.07 7.37 7.51
N THR A 127 -10.79 6.77 6.55
CA THR A 127 -10.17 5.98 5.49
C THR A 127 -9.80 6.86 4.30
N HIS A 128 -8.53 6.75 3.88
CA HIS A 128 -7.98 7.38 2.70
C HIS A 128 -7.54 6.32 1.70
N ILE A 129 -7.89 6.52 0.43
CA ILE A 129 -7.54 5.60 -0.67
C ILE A 129 -6.61 6.32 -1.65
N TYR A 130 -5.53 5.65 -2.03
CA TYR A 130 -4.49 6.13 -2.93
C TYR A 130 -4.19 5.14 -4.05
#